data_AF-A0A3B9EMR5-F1
#
_entry.id   AF-A0A3B9EMR5-F1
#
_cell.length_a   1.000
_cell.length_b   1.000
_cell.length_c   1.000
_cell.angle_alpha   90.00
_cell.angle_beta   90.00
_cell.angle_gamma   90.00
#
_symmetry.space_group_name_H-M   'P 1'
#
loop_
_entity.id
_entity.type
_entity.pdbx_description
1 polymer ?
#
loop_
_entity_poly.entity_id
_entity_poly.type
_entity_poly.pdbx_seq_one_letter_code
_entity_poly.pdbx_strand_id
1 'polypeptide(L)'
;MFKMTFVLPDGKAQEVDAPEGLSVLEVAHRNGIDLEGACEGSLACSTCHVIVDDAFFDKLGEASEDEEDMLDLAFGLTHTSRL
;
A
#
# COMPACT_ATOMS: atom_id res chain seq x y z
N MET A 1 -18.41 5.52 -5.08
CA MET A 1 -17.61 4.99 -3.96
C MET A 1 -16.77 3.87 -4.54
N PHE A 2 -15.44 3.96 -4.47
CA PHE A 2 -14.59 2.93 -5.03
C PHE A 2 -14.48 1.75 -4.07
N LYS A 3 -14.15 0.59 -4.61
CA LYS A 3 -13.84 -0.62 -3.86
C LYS A 3 -12.34 -0.90 -4.00
N MET A 4 -11.76 -1.39 -2.92
CA MET A 4 -10.37 -1.85 -2.87
C MET A 4 -10.33 -3.23 -2.21
N THR A 5 -9.51 -4.12 -2.73
CA THR A 5 -9.34 -5.47 -2.18
C THR A 5 -7.95 -5.60 -1.60
N PHE A 6 -7.87 -5.91 -0.31
CA PHE A 6 -6.62 -6.28 0.35
C PHE A 6 -6.50 -7.79 0.37
N VAL A 7 -5.35 -8.32 -0.07
CA VAL A 7 -4.99 -9.72 0.11
C VAL A 7 -4.13 -9.81 1.36
N LEU A 8 -4.66 -10.45 2.40
CA LEU A 8 -4.01 -10.58 3.70
C LEU A 8 -2.89 -11.62 3.66
N PRO A 9 -1.97 -11.65 4.65
CA PRO A 9 -0.87 -12.61 4.70
C PRO A 9 -1.30 -14.08 4.70
N ASP A 10 -2.53 -14.38 5.12
CA ASP A 10 -3.12 -15.74 5.08
C ASP A 10 -3.76 -16.09 3.73
N GLY A 11 -3.67 -15.18 2.74
CA GLY A 11 -4.23 -15.31 1.40
C GLY A 11 -5.71 -14.93 1.29
N LYS A 12 -6.38 -14.53 2.37
CA LYS A 12 -7.78 -14.08 2.28
C LYS A 12 -7.87 -12.71 1.64
N ALA A 13 -8.84 -12.56 0.74
CA ALA A 13 -9.19 -11.28 0.17
C ALA A 13 -10.29 -10.60 1.01
N GLN A 14 -10.08 -9.33 1.34
CA GLN A 14 -11.07 -8.48 2.01
C GLN A 14 -11.35 -7.25 1.14
N GLU A 15 -12.58 -7.16 0.63
CA GLU A 15 -13.04 -5.97 -0.09
C GLU A 15 -13.57 -4.92 0.89
N VAL A 16 -13.14 -3.68 0.70
CA VAL A 16 -13.48 -2.54 1.55
C VAL A 16 -13.93 -1.33 0.75
N ASP A 17 -14.60 -0.40 1.41
CA ASP A 17 -14.91 0.90 0.83
C ASP A 17 -13.66 1.80 0.84
N ALA A 18 -13.34 2.35 -0.33
CA ALA A 18 -12.22 3.26 -0.55
C ALA A 18 -12.74 4.60 -1.11
N PRO A 19 -13.03 5.58 -0.24
CA PRO A 19 -13.32 6.93 -0.68
C PRO A 19 -12.15 7.53 -1.47
N GLU A 20 -12.47 8.34 -2.47
CA GLU A 20 -11.45 9.09 -3.22
C GLU A 20 -10.73 10.09 -2.32
N GLY A 21 -9.44 10.31 -2.58
CA GLY A 21 -8.61 11.28 -1.85
C GLY A 21 -7.98 10.76 -0.56
N LEU A 22 -8.12 9.46 -0.25
CA LEU A 22 -7.40 8.80 0.84
C LEU A 22 -6.24 7.98 0.29
N SER A 23 -5.17 7.88 1.07
CA SER A 23 -4.09 6.94 0.83
C SER A 23 -4.52 5.49 1.07
N VAL A 24 -3.79 4.53 0.50
CA VAL A 24 -4.01 3.09 0.74
C VAL A 24 -3.87 2.76 2.23
N LEU A 25 -2.90 3.37 2.91
CA LEU A 25 -2.68 3.22 4.35
C LEU A 25 -3.91 3.66 5.17
N GLU A 26 -4.46 4.84 4.87
CA GLU A 26 -5.68 5.33 5.56
C GLU A 26 -6.89 4.43 5.29
N VAL A 27 -7.04 3.93 4.05
CA VAL A 27 -8.11 3.00 3.70
C VAL A 27 -7.97 1.68 4.47
N ALA A 28 -6.77 1.14 4.57
CA ALA A 28 -6.48 -0.06 5.35
C ALA A 28 -6.88 0.13 6.82
N HIS A 29 -6.36 1.18 7.48
CA HIS A 29 -6.63 1.45 8.90
C HIS A 29 -8.10 1.68 9.20
N ARG A 30 -8.80 2.47 8.37
CA ARG A 30 -10.24 2.76 8.56
C ARG A 30 -11.10 1.50 8.46
N ASN A 31 -10.65 0.49 7.74
CA ASN A 31 -11.38 -0.77 7.54
C ASN A 31 -10.82 -1.94 8.36
N GLY A 32 -9.93 -1.67 9.33
CA GLY A 32 -9.39 -2.69 10.23
C GLY A 32 -8.47 -3.70 9.55
N ILE A 33 -7.86 -3.33 8.42
CA ILE A 33 -6.77 -4.11 7.81
C ILE A 33 -5.52 -3.86 8.64
N ASP A 34 -4.87 -4.94 9.08
CA ASP A 34 -3.63 -4.90 9.83
C ASP A 34 -2.44 -4.62 8.88
N LEU A 35 -2.34 -3.36 8.47
CA LEU A 35 -1.23 -2.81 7.71
C LEU A 35 -0.47 -1.85 8.62
N GLU A 36 0.81 -2.09 8.85
CA GLU A 36 1.60 -1.20 9.69
C GLU A 36 1.85 0.15 8.99
N GLY A 37 2.19 1.16 9.78
CA GLY A 37 2.38 2.52 9.29
C GLY A 37 3.10 3.35 10.34
N ALA A 38 4.27 2.90 10.78
CA ALA A 38 4.98 3.42 11.96
C ALA A 38 5.30 4.93 11.89
N CYS A 39 5.50 5.47 10.68
CA CYS A 39 5.72 6.91 10.47
C CYS A 39 4.45 7.70 10.13
N GLU A 40 3.27 7.06 10.20
CA GLU A 40 1.97 7.68 9.93
C GLU A 40 1.87 8.31 8.52
N GLY A 41 2.51 7.69 7.52
CA GLY A 41 2.50 8.17 6.13
C GLY A 41 3.45 9.34 5.85
N SER A 42 4.42 9.60 6.74
CA SER A 42 5.40 10.67 6.60
C SER A 42 6.61 10.31 5.71
N LEU A 43 6.55 9.17 4.99
CA LEU A 43 7.63 8.64 4.15
C LEU A 43 8.97 8.49 4.89
N ALA A 44 8.93 8.03 6.13
CA ALA A 44 10.12 7.84 6.99
C ALA A 44 10.31 6.38 7.44
N CYS A 45 9.56 5.45 6.85
CA CYS A 45 9.69 4.01 7.05
C CYS A 45 9.10 3.27 5.84
N SER A 46 9.27 1.95 5.78
CA SER A 46 8.69 1.07 4.75
C SER A 46 7.63 0.09 5.29
N THR A 47 7.07 0.36 6.47
CA THR A 47 6.13 -0.57 7.14
C THR A 47 4.73 -0.61 6.52
N CYS A 48 4.38 0.39 5.71
CA CYS A 48 3.14 0.42 4.91
C CYS A 48 3.28 -0.25 3.54
N HIS A 49 4.41 -0.92 3.30
CA HIS A 49 4.71 -1.58 2.03
C HIS A 49 3.60 -2.55 1.62
N VAL A 50 3.11 -2.34 0.39
CA VAL A 50 2.14 -3.22 -0.28
C VAL A 50 2.66 -3.63 -1.64
N ILE A 51 2.16 -4.76 -2.14
CA ILE A 51 2.37 -5.22 -3.51
C ILE A 51 1.09 -4.91 -4.29
N VAL A 52 1.21 -4.07 -5.31
CA VAL A 52 0.07 -3.67 -6.16
C VAL A 52 -0.12 -4.73 -7.24
N ASP A 53 -1.38 -5.08 -7.50
CA ASP A 53 -1.72 -5.98 -8.60
C ASP A 53 -1.32 -5.37 -9.95
N ASP A 54 -0.75 -6.18 -10.85
CA ASP A 54 -0.24 -5.77 -12.15
C ASP A 54 -1.29 -5.01 -12.98
N ALA A 55 -2.58 -5.34 -12.85
CA ALA A 55 -3.65 -4.66 -13.57
C ALA A 55 -3.85 -3.19 -13.16
N PHE A 56 -3.25 -2.77 -12.04
CA PHE A 56 -3.32 -1.41 -11.50
C PHE A 56 -1.98 -0.71 -11.41
N PHE A 57 -0.87 -1.44 -11.26
CA PHE A 57 0.46 -0.84 -11.09
C PHE A 57 0.83 0.12 -12.23
N ASP A 58 0.62 -0.29 -13.49
CA ASP A 58 0.91 0.54 -14.68
C ASP A 58 0.04 1.80 -14.80
N LYS A 59 -1.00 1.93 -13.98
CA LYS A 59 -1.86 3.12 -13.92
C LYS A 59 -1.39 4.13 -12.89
N LEU A 60 -0.47 3.74 -12.00
CA LEU A 60 0.13 4.65 -11.04
C LEU A 60 1.21 5.49 -11.73
N GLY A 61 1.51 6.65 -11.15
CA GLY A 61 2.75 7.35 -11.49
C GLY A 61 3.95 6.56 -11.00
N GLU A 62 5.11 6.82 -11.60
CA GLU A 62 6.40 6.33 -11.10
C GLU A 62 6.58 6.71 -9.63
N ALA A 63 7.22 5.82 -8.86
CA ALA A 63 7.61 6.14 -7.49
C ALA A 63 8.60 7.31 -7.51
N SER A 64 8.50 8.17 -6.51
CA SER A 64 9.50 9.24 -6.32
C SER A 64 10.82 8.65 -5.84
N GLU A 65 11.94 9.37 -6.04
CA GLU A 65 13.26 8.98 -5.52
C GLU A 65 13.21 8.68 -4.00
N ASP A 66 12.56 9.53 -3.22
CA ASP A 66 12.39 9.33 -1.77
C ASP A 66 11.57 8.07 -1.44
N GLU A 67 10.66 7.66 -2.33
CA GLU A 67 9.85 6.44 -2.13
C GLU A 67 10.68 5.19 -2.44
N GLU A 68 11.43 5.21 -3.56
CA GLU A 68 12.37 4.15 -3.94
C GLU A 68 13.44 3.92 -2.87
N ASP A 69 14.01 5.00 -2.30
CA ASP A 69 14.99 4.93 -1.22
C ASP A 69 14.42 4.20 0.03
N MET A 70 13.13 4.38 0.32
CA MET A 70 12.46 3.67 1.42
C MET A 70 12.09 2.24 1.04
N LEU A 71 11.68 2.00 -0.21
CA LEU A 71 11.36 0.67 -0.72
C LEU A 71 12.57 -0.27 -0.71
N ASP A 72 13.78 0.24 -0.91
CA ASP A 72 15.03 -0.53 -0.77
C ASP A 72 15.21 -1.16 0.63
N LEU A 73 14.55 -0.59 1.65
CA LEU A 73 14.56 -1.10 3.01
C LEU A 73 13.38 -2.04 3.31
N ALA A 74 12.44 -2.22 2.36
CA ALA A 74 11.24 -3.01 2.56
C ALA A 74 11.55 -4.52 2.55
N PHE A 75 10.95 -5.25 3.48
CA PHE A 75 11.03 -6.71 3.48
C PHE A 75 10.14 -7.29 2.38
N GLY A 76 10.69 -8.16 1.54
CA GLY A 76 9.93 -8.79 0.46
C GLY A 76 9.60 -7.84 -0.70
N LEU A 77 10.49 -6.89 -1.00
CA LEU A 77 10.40 -5.99 -2.16
C LEU A 77 10.19 -6.77 -3.48
N THR A 78 9.31 -6.25 -4.33
CA THR A 78 8.92 -6.81 -5.63
C THR A 78 8.82 -5.69 -6.66
N HIS A 79 8.63 -6.05 -7.94
CA HIS A 79 8.51 -5.07 -9.02
C HIS A 79 7.32 -4.12 -8.87
N THR A 80 6.21 -4.57 -8.28
CA THR A 80 4.99 -3.75 -8.12
C THR A 80 4.79 -3.25 -6.69
N SER A 81 5.87 -3.22 -5.92
CA SER A 81 5.87 -2.69 -4.56
C SER A 81 5.67 -1.17 -4.53
N ARG A 82 4.89 -0.68 -3.56
CA ARG A 82 4.62 0.75 -3.31
C ARG A 82 4.48 1.04 -1.82
N LEU A 83 4.64 2.32 -1.44
CA LEU A 83 4.37 2.84 -0.09
C LEU A 83 3.14 3.75 -0.05
#